data_AF-A0A1V2PID2-F1
#
_entry.id   AF-A0A1V2PID2-F1
#
_cell.length_a   1.000
_cell.length_b   1.000
_cell.length_c   1.000
_cell.angle_alpha   90.00
_cell.angle_beta   90.00
_cell.angle_gamma   90.00
#
_symmetry.space_group_name_H-M   'P 1'
#
loop_
_entity.id
_entity.type
_entity.pdbx_description
1 polymer ?
#
loop_
_entity_poly.entity_id
_entity_poly.type
_entity_poly.pdbx_seq_one_letter_code
_entity_poly.pdbx_strand_id
1 'polypeptide(L)'
;MSDTRARSPEQIEADIAATRARLASTVDELVDRAHPKNVAKRQVEQAKAQVFDERGELRTQKLVAVGAAVVGVVGVLVMIRKLVGRR
;
A
#
# COMPACT_ATOMS: atom_id res chain seq x y z
N MET A 1 -9.65 -10.17 -49.20
CA MET A 1 -9.18 -9.19 -48.18
C MET A 1 -10.39 -8.40 -47.76
N SER A 2 -11.12 -8.90 -46.77
CA SER A 2 -12.44 -8.39 -46.43
C SER A 2 -12.34 -7.46 -45.22
N ASP A 3 -12.69 -6.20 -45.46
CA ASP A 3 -13.38 -5.33 -44.50
C ASP A 3 -12.66 -5.04 -43.17
N THR A 4 -11.88 -3.93 -43.18
CA THR A 4 -11.81 -3.02 -42.03
C THR A 4 -13.18 -2.33 -41.84
N ARG A 5 -14.26 -3.12 -41.73
CA ARG A 5 -15.62 -2.61 -41.55
C ARG A 5 -15.62 -1.82 -40.25
N ALA A 6 -15.83 -0.52 -40.34
CA ALA A 6 -15.81 0.39 -39.20
C ALA A 6 -16.62 -0.23 -38.04
N ARG A 7 -16.00 -0.38 -36.86
CA ARG A 7 -16.67 -0.94 -35.68
C ARG A 7 -17.90 -0.10 -35.39
N SER A 8 -19.05 -0.73 -35.14
CA SER A 8 -20.26 0.00 -34.80
C SER A 8 -20.11 0.66 -33.42
N PRO A 9 -20.80 1.78 -33.14
CA PRO A 9 -20.78 2.42 -31.82
C PRO A 9 -21.09 1.45 -30.68
N GLU A 10 -22.06 0.55 -30.89
CA GLU A 10 -22.49 -0.45 -29.90
C GLU A 10 -21.37 -1.47 -29.60
N GLN A 11 -20.59 -1.85 -30.62
CA GLN A 11 -19.43 -2.73 -30.44
C GLN A 11 -18.31 -2.04 -29.64
N ILE A 12 -18.11 -0.75 -29.87
CA ILE A 12 -17.13 0.04 -29.13
C ILE A 12 -17.55 0.18 -27.66
N GLU A 13 -18.83 0.44 -27.40
CA GLU A 13 -19.37 0.50 -26.03
C GLU A 13 -19.24 -0.83 -25.29
N ALA A 14 -19.55 -1.95 -25.97
CA ALA A 14 -19.39 -3.29 -25.41
C ALA A 14 -17.92 -3.59 -25.06
N ASP A 15 -16.98 -3.22 -25.95
CA ASP A 15 -15.55 -3.39 -25.71
C ASP A 15 -15.03 -2.52 -24.56
N ILE A 16 -15.52 -1.28 -24.46
CA ILE A 16 -15.20 -0.37 -23.35
C ILE A 16 -15.73 -0.94 -22.03
N ALA A 17 -16.97 -1.42 -22.01
CA ALA A 17 -17.57 -2.02 -20.81
C ALA A 17 -16.77 -3.26 -20.37
N ALA A 18 -16.44 -4.15 -21.30
CA ALA A 18 -15.62 -5.34 -21.02
C ALA A 18 -14.22 -4.95 -20.51
N THR A 19 -13.61 -3.91 -21.07
CA THR A 19 -12.29 -3.42 -20.65
C THR A 19 -12.34 -2.78 -19.27
N ARG A 20 -13.37 -1.99 -18.97
CA ARG A 20 -13.59 -1.41 -17.63
C ARG A 20 -13.78 -2.50 -16.58
N ALA A 21 -14.53 -3.55 -16.88
CA ALA A 21 -14.74 -4.67 -15.96
C ALA A 21 -13.41 -5.39 -15.63
N ARG A 22 -12.58 -5.65 -16.65
CA ARG A 22 -11.24 -6.22 -16.46
C ARG A 22 -10.33 -5.32 -15.62
N LEU A 23 -10.33 -4.01 -15.92
CA LEU A 23 -9.53 -3.03 -15.17
C LEU A 23 -9.96 -2.95 -13.71
N ALA A 24 -11.26 -2.91 -13.43
CA ALA A 24 -11.77 -2.90 -12.06
C ALA A 24 -11.29 -4.13 -11.27
N SER A 25 -11.38 -5.32 -11.88
CA SER A 25 -10.87 -6.56 -11.28
C SER A 25 -9.37 -6.51 -11.00
N THR A 26 -8.56 -5.99 -11.93
CA THR A 26 -7.11 -5.85 -11.72
C THR A 26 -6.78 -4.82 -10.64
N VAL A 27 -7.54 -3.72 -10.57
CA VAL A 27 -7.37 -2.69 -9.55
C VAL A 27 -7.70 -3.25 -8.17
N ASP A 28 -8.78 -4.00 -8.02
CA ASP A 28 -9.16 -4.63 -6.75
C ASP A 28 -8.07 -5.61 -6.27
N GLU A 29 -7.52 -6.45 -7.16
CA GLU A 29 -6.40 -7.34 -6.82
C GLU A 29 -5.15 -6.54 -6.39
N LEU A 30 -4.86 -5.43 -7.08
CA LEU A 30 -3.73 -4.58 -6.73
C LEU A 30 -3.95 -3.89 -5.38
N VAL A 31 -5.16 -3.43 -5.09
CA VAL A 31 -5.53 -2.83 -3.80
C VAL A 31 -5.35 -3.83 -2.67
N ASP A 32 -5.77 -5.09 -2.86
CA ASP A 32 -5.60 -6.15 -1.86
C ASP A 32 -4.12 -6.54 -1.65
N ARG A 33 -3.33 -6.60 -2.73
CA ARG A 33 -1.89 -6.89 -2.64
C ARG A 33 -1.11 -5.72 -2.02
N ALA A 34 -1.47 -4.49 -2.39
CA ALA A 34 -0.90 -3.26 -1.86
C ALA A 34 -1.48 -2.90 -0.49
N HIS A 35 -2.45 -3.69 0.01
CA HIS A 35 -3.16 -3.38 1.24
C HIS A 35 -2.13 -3.09 2.34
N PRO A 36 -2.17 -1.89 2.95
CA PRO A 36 -1.12 -1.40 3.84
C PRO A 36 -0.81 -2.34 5.00
N LYS A 37 -1.77 -3.20 5.41
CA LYS A 37 -1.58 -4.22 6.44
C LYS A 37 -0.53 -5.27 6.05
N ASN A 38 -0.49 -5.67 4.79
CA ASN A 38 0.46 -6.66 4.28
C ASN A 38 1.86 -6.05 4.09
N VAL A 39 1.92 -4.79 3.65
CA VAL A 39 3.18 -4.02 3.55
C VAL A 39 3.74 -3.74 4.95
N ALA A 40 2.89 -3.28 5.89
CA ALA A 40 3.28 -2.99 7.26
C ALA A 40 3.78 -4.23 8.00
N LYS A 41 3.14 -5.40 7.83
CA LYS A 41 3.63 -6.66 8.42
C LYS A 41 5.08 -6.96 8.00
N ARG A 42 5.41 -6.83 6.70
CA ARG A 42 6.77 -7.06 6.21
C ARG A 42 7.76 -6.05 6.76
N GLN A 43 7.36 -4.78 6.83
CA GLN A 43 8.19 -3.71 7.39
C GLN A 43 8.44 -3.90 8.90
N VAL A 44 7.44 -4.35 9.66
CA VAL A 44 7.58 -4.65 11.09
C VAL A 44 8.53 -5.82 11.33
N GLU A 45 8.42 -6.90 10.55
CA GLU A 45 9.34 -8.04 10.69
C GLU A 45 10.78 -7.66 10.31
N GLN A 46 11.00 -6.85 9.28
CA GLN A 46 12.32 -6.30 8.96
C GLN A 46 12.86 -5.36 10.04
N ALA A 47 12.00 -4.51 10.61
CA ALA A 47 12.39 -3.60 11.70
C ALA A 47 12.76 -4.36 12.97
N LYS A 48 12.04 -5.44 13.32
CA LYS A 48 12.40 -6.31 14.44
C LYS A 48 13.79 -6.93 14.24
N ALA A 49 14.10 -7.43 13.06
CA ALA A 49 15.41 -8.02 12.76
C ALA A 49 16.58 -7.00 12.84
N GLN A 50 16.31 -5.70 12.66
CA GLN A 50 17.31 -4.64 12.84
C GLN A 50 17.52 -4.21 14.30
N VAL A 51 16.57 -4.50 15.19
CA VAL A 51 16.57 -4.04 16.58
C VAL A 51 17.09 -5.12 17.55
N PHE A 52 16.89 -6.40 17.24
CA PHE A 52 17.31 -7.54 18.08
C PHE A 52 18.48 -8.30 17.45
N ASP A 53 19.50 -8.64 18.24
CA ASP A 53 20.57 -9.56 17.83
C ASP A 53 20.27 -11.01 18.20
N GLU A 54 21.09 -11.95 17.73
CA GLU A 54 20.95 -13.39 17.97
C GLU A 54 21.11 -13.80 19.45
N ARG A 55 21.50 -12.88 20.34
CA ARG A 55 21.78 -13.14 21.75
C ARG A 55 20.77 -12.50 22.69
N GLY A 56 19.80 -11.74 22.17
CA GLY A 56 18.79 -11.05 22.98
C GLY A 56 19.30 -9.79 23.68
N GLU A 57 20.51 -9.33 23.33
CA GLU A 57 21.07 -8.10 23.88
C GLU A 57 20.61 -6.92 23.01
N LEU A 58 19.89 -5.97 23.62
CA LEU A 58 19.54 -4.73 22.96
C LEU A 58 20.85 -4.01 22.64
N ARG A 59 21.06 -3.55 21.40
CA ARG A 59 22.11 -2.56 21.12
C ARG A 59 21.76 -1.31 21.92
N THR A 60 22.26 -1.21 23.15
CA THR A 60 21.92 -0.16 24.12
C THR A 60 22.25 1.23 23.60
N GLN A 61 23.28 1.35 22.75
CA GLN A 61 23.62 2.57 22.01
C GLN A 61 22.54 3.03 21.01
N LYS A 62 21.58 2.17 20.63
CA LYS A 62 20.51 2.46 19.65
C LYS A 62 19.11 2.57 20.25
N LEU A 63 18.91 2.26 21.54
CA LEU A 63 17.59 2.32 22.18
C LEU A 63 17.00 3.73 22.20
N VAL A 64 17.81 4.75 22.47
CA VAL A 64 17.38 6.16 22.44
C VAL A 64 16.93 6.55 21.03
N ALA A 65 17.67 6.12 20.00
CA ALA A 65 17.34 6.40 18.61
C ALA A 65 16.03 5.72 18.16
N VAL A 66 15.81 4.47 18.58
CA VAL A 66 14.55 3.75 18.32
C VAL A 66 13.38 4.43 19.05
N GLY A 67 13.57 4.81 20.31
CA GLY A 67 12.56 5.54 21.10
C GLY A 67 12.16 6.86 20.44
N ALA A 68 13.14 7.68 20.04
CA ALA A 68 12.90 8.94 19.35
C ALA A 68 12.16 8.74 18.00
N ALA A 69 12.51 7.70 17.24
CA ALA A 69 11.85 7.39 15.98
C ALA A 69 10.37 6.99 16.19
N VAL A 70 10.07 6.13 17.18
CA VAL A 70 8.70 5.72 17.51
C VAL A 70 7.86 6.93 17.94
N VAL A 71 8.40 7.77 18.82
CA VAL A 71 7.73 9.01 19.27
C VAL A 71 7.44 9.94 18.09
N GLY A 72 8.41 10.12 17.19
CA GLY A 72 8.23 10.93 15.98
C GLY A 72 7.13 10.41 15.06
N VAL A 73 7.12 9.10 14.77
CA VAL A 73 6.11 8.48 13.90
C VAL A 73 4.72 8.57 14.51
N VAL A 74 4.57 8.27 15.80
CA VAL A 74 3.28 8.39 16.50
C VAL A 74 2.80 9.84 16.48
N GLY A 75 3.69 10.80 16.73
CA GLY A 75 3.37 12.23 16.65
C GLY A 75 2.83 12.63 15.27
N VAL A 76 3.50 12.20 14.19
CA VAL A 76 3.07 12.47 12.81
C VAL A 76 1.71 11.83 12.51
N LEU A 77 1.50 10.57 12.86
CA LEU A 77 0.22 9.88 12.63
C LEU A 77 -0.94 10.55 13.38
N VAL A 78 -0.73 10.96 14.63
CA VAL A 78 -1.73 11.71 15.40
C VAL A 78 -2.02 13.06 14.74
N MET A 79 -0.99 13.75 14.22
CA MET A 79 -1.15 15.03 13.52
C MET A 79 -1.97 14.87 12.24
N ILE A 80 -1.66 13.85 11.42
CA ILE A 80 -2.43 13.49 10.22
C ILE A 80 -3.88 13.16 10.60
N ARG A 81 -4.11 12.31 11.62
CA ARG A 81 -5.45 11.97 12.09
C ARG A 81 -6.23 13.22 12.54
N LYS A 82 -5.56 14.14 13.23
CA LYS A 82 -6.16 15.41 13.67
C LYS A 82 -6.46 16.37 12.51
N LEU A 83 -5.75 16.28 11.38
CA LEU A 83 -6.01 17.09 10.18
C LEU A 83 -7.14 16.51 9.32
N VAL A 84 -7.18 15.18 9.18
CA VAL A 84 -8.21 14.49 8.38
C VAL A 84 -9.56 14.48 9.10
N GLY A 85 -9.59 14.24 10.41
CA GLY A 85 -10.85 14.22 11.20
C GLY A 85 -11.42 15.60 11.54
N ARG A 86 -10.89 16.68 10.95
CA ARG A 86 -11.36 18.06 11.16
C ARG A 86 -12.14 18.60 9.95
N ARG A 87 -12.40 17.74 8.96
CA ARG A 87 -13.35 17.96 7.85
C ARG A 87 -14.64 17.22 8.18
#